data_AF-A0A952JAA5-F1
#
_entry.id   AF-A0A952JAA5-F1
#
_cell.length_a   1.000
_cell.length_b   1.000
_cell.length_c   1.000
_cell.angle_alpha   90.00
_cell.angle_beta   90.00
_cell.angle_gamma   90.00
#
_symmetry.space_group_name_H-M   'P 1'
#
loop_
_entity.id
_entity.type
_entity.pdbx_description
1 polymer ?
#
loop_
_entity_poly.entity_id
_entity_poly.type
_entity_poly.pdbx_seq_one_letter_code
_entity_poly.pdbx_strand_id
1 'polypeptide(L)' 'MTERELRKLEGTIRLKMEEIKSQKVSLKDSGIGSLMNMLKKADEASYEKIMPAYKEMVAKYNIFK' A
#
# COMPACT_ATOMS: atom_id res chain seq x y z
N MET A 1 -6.07 9.41 14.47
CA MET A 1 -4.72 9.25 13.90
C MET A 1 -4.09 10.63 13.81
N THR A 2 -2.86 10.78 14.26
CA THR A 2 -2.07 12.03 14.19
C THR A 2 -1.34 12.12 12.85
N GLU A 3 -0.86 13.32 12.47
CA GLU A 3 -0.03 13.47 11.26
C GLU A 3 1.21 12.56 11.27
N ARG A 4 1.81 12.35 12.45
CA ARG A 4 2.98 11.48 12.62
C ARG A 4 2.63 10.03 12.28
N GLU A 5 1.47 9.56 12.74
CA GLU A 5 0.98 8.22 12.46
C GLU A 5 0.58 8.05 11.00
N LEU A 6 -0.02 9.09 10.38
CA LEU A 6 -0.34 9.09 8.95
C LEU A 6 0.92 8.95 8.10
N ARG A 7 1.98 9.74 8.39
CA ARG A 7 3.28 9.61 7.69
C ARG A 7 3.90 8.23 7.85
N LYS A 8 3.78 7.62 9.03
CA LYS A 8 4.25 6.24 9.26
C LYS A 8 3.45 5.24 8.43
N LEU A 9 2.14 5.40 8.35
CA LEU A 9 1.27 4.54 7.56
C LEU A 9 1.62 4.61 6.07
N GLU A 10 1.77 5.82 5.53
CA GLU A 10 2.22 6.01 4.15
C GLU A 10 3.60 5.39 3.89
N GLY A 11 4.55 5.60 4.80
CA GLY A 11 5.88 4.99 4.71
C GLY A 11 5.82 3.47 4.70
N THR A 12 4.98 2.89 5.56
CA THR A 12 4.78 1.43 5.64
C THR A 12 4.18 0.88 4.36
N ILE A 13 3.16 1.56 3.80
CA ILE A 13 2.55 1.18 2.52
C ILE A 13 3.60 1.19 1.41
N ARG A 14 4.41 2.24 1.30
CA ARG A 14 5.45 2.32 0.27
C ARG A 14 6.49 1.21 0.42
N LEU A 15 6.94 0.93 1.64
CA LEU A 15 7.85 -0.20 1.89
C LEU A 15 7.23 -1.53 1.46
N LYS A 16 5.96 -1.77 1.77
CA LYS A 16 5.26 -2.99 1.32
C LYS A 16 5.16 -3.07 -0.20
N MET A 17 4.92 -1.96 -0.88
CA MET A 17 4.95 -1.94 -2.35
C MET A 17 6.32 -2.34 -2.90
N GLU A 18 7.42 -1.87 -2.30
CA GLU A 18 8.78 -2.25 -2.71
C GLU A 18 9.11 -3.71 -2.39
N GLU A 19 8.67 -4.24 -1.24
CA GLU A 19 8.82 -5.66 -0.91
C GLU A 19 8.09 -6.55 -1.92
N ILE A 20 6.90 -6.15 -2.38
CA ILE A 20 6.14 -6.88 -3.41
C ILE A 20 6.85 -6.77 -4.77
N LYS A 21 7.29 -5.56 -5.16
CA LYS A 21 8.01 -5.34 -6.43
C LYS A 21 9.31 -6.13 -6.51
N SER A 22 10.01 -6.26 -5.38
CA SER A 22 11.23 -7.07 -5.24
C SER A 22 10.97 -8.56 -4.99
N GLN A 23 9.70 -8.99 -5.06
CA GLN A 23 9.25 -10.37 -4.87
C GLN A 23 9.66 -10.99 -3.51
N LYS A 24 9.96 -10.15 -2.51
CA LYS A 24 10.24 -10.62 -1.14
C LYS A 24 8.99 -11.13 -0.44
N VAL A 25 7.82 -10.60 -0.80
CA VAL A 25 6.52 -11.01 -0.27
C VAL A 25 5.49 -11.00 -1.40
N SER A 26 4.52 -11.92 -1.35
CA SER A 26 3.41 -11.90 -2.29
C SER A 26 2.43 -10.76 -1.97
N LEU A 27 1.65 -10.33 -2.96
CA LEU A 27 0.58 -9.34 -2.74
C LEU A 27 -0.38 -9.79 -1.63
N LYS A 28 -0.76 -11.08 -1.63
CA LYS A 28 -1.68 -11.68 -0.66
C LYS A 28 -1.10 -11.68 0.76
N ASP A 29 0.17 -12.02 0.91
CA ASP A 29 0.81 -12.18 2.22
C ASP A 29 1.32 -10.84 2.80
N SER A 30 1.43 -9.81 1.96
CA SER A 30 1.94 -8.49 2.36
C SER A 30 1.06 -7.75 3.37
N GLY A 31 -0.25 -8.07 3.42
CA GLY A 31 -1.23 -7.31 4.20
C GLY A 31 -1.49 -5.88 3.69
N ILE A 32 -0.97 -5.51 2.52
CA ILE A 32 -1.02 -4.13 2.00
C ILE A 32 -2.44 -3.62 1.79
N GLY A 33 -3.39 -4.50 1.45
CA GLY A 33 -4.80 -4.12 1.26
C GLY A 33 -5.44 -3.55 2.52
N SER A 34 -5.12 -4.13 3.69
CA SER A 34 -5.58 -3.63 4.99
C SER A 34 -4.98 -2.26 5.30
N LEU A 35 -3.70 -2.04 4.97
CA LEU A 35 -3.04 -0.74 5.15
C LEU A 35 -3.65 0.33 4.24
N MET A 36 -3.94 0.00 2.97
CA MET A 36 -4.62 0.91 2.05
C MET A 36 -6.02 1.28 2.53
N ASN A 37 -6.77 0.32 3.08
CA ASN A 37 -8.09 0.58 3.67
C ASN A 37 -7.99 1.47 4.92
N MET A 38 -6.96 1.29 5.73
CA MET A 38 -6.70 2.15 6.89
C MET A 38 -6.36 3.57 6.44
N LEU A 39 -5.53 3.73 5.41
CA LEU A 39 -5.16 5.03 4.84
C LEU A 39 -6.40 5.75 4.31
N LYS A 40 -7.25 5.05 3.54
CA LYS A 40 -8.51 5.61 3.01
C LYS A 40 -9.41 6.20 4.10
N LYS A 41 -9.54 5.49 5.23
CA LYS A 41 -10.39 5.94 6.35
C LYS A 41 -9.79 7.12 7.11
N ALA A 42 -8.48 7.28 7.04
CA ALA A 42 -7.76 8.26 7.83
C ALA A 42 -7.54 9.57 7.10
N ASP A 43 -7.16 9.50 5.83
CA ASP A 43 -6.92 10.66 4.98
C ASP A 43 -7.13 10.29 3.51
N GLU A 44 -8.24 10.80 2.95
CA GLU A 44 -8.64 10.53 1.57
C GLU A 44 -7.65 11.16 0.57
N ALA A 45 -7.09 12.32 0.88
CA ALA A 45 -6.15 13.01 0.00
C ALA A 45 -4.85 12.20 -0.21
N SER A 46 -4.28 11.62 0.85
CA SER A 46 -3.10 10.75 0.77
C SER A 46 -3.42 9.41 0.12
N TYR A 47 -4.63 8.87 0.34
CA TYR A 47 -5.09 7.67 -0.34
C TYR A 47 -5.13 7.87 -1.86
N GLU A 48 -5.78 8.93 -2.33
CA GLU A 48 -5.87 9.25 -3.77
C GLU A 48 -4.50 9.48 -4.42
N LYS A 49 -3.52 10.02 -3.67
CA LYS A 49 -2.13 10.16 -4.15
C LYS A 49 -1.42 8.82 -4.34
N ILE A 50 -1.63 7.85 -3.45
CA ILE A 50 -0.93 6.55 -3.49
C ILE A 50 -1.66 5.55 -4.41
N MET A 51 -2.96 5.72 -4.59
CA MET A 51 -3.84 4.80 -5.32
C MET A 51 -3.35 4.43 -6.73
N PRO A 52 -2.91 5.36 -7.60
CA PRO A 52 -2.47 5.00 -8.95
C PRO A 52 -1.29 4.03 -8.94
N ALA A 53 -0.26 4.32 -8.14
CA ALA A 53 0.92 3.47 -8.02
C ALA A 53 0.59 2.12 -7.38
N TYR A 54 -0.32 2.09 -6.42
CA TYR A 54 -0.83 0.86 -5.83
C TYR A 54 -1.52 -0.02 -6.87
N LYS A 55 -2.46 0.54 -7.66
CA LYS A 55 -3.16 -0.20 -8.72
C LYS A 55 -2.22 -0.77 -9.77
N GLU A 56 -1.23 0.01 -10.19
CA GLU A 56 -0.22 -0.43 -11.15
C GLU A 56 0.58 -1.62 -10.60
N MET A 57 1.02 -1.54 -9.34
CA MET A 57 1.73 -2.62 -8.66
C MET A 57 0.85 -3.87 -8.52
N VAL A 58 -0.42 -3.73 -8.13
CA VAL A 58 -1.35 -4.87 -8.09
C VAL A 58 -1.47 -5.50 -9.48
N ALA A 59 -1.70 -4.73 -10.53
CA ALA A 59 -1.87 -5.28 -11.87
C ALA A 59 -0.63 -6.05 -12.38
N LYS A 60 0.58 -5.57 -12.05
CA LYS A 60 1.85 -6.17 -12.48
C LYS A 60 2.28 -7.38 -11.66
N TYR A 61 2.01 -7.37 -10.35
CA TYR A 61 2.57 -8.35 -9.41
C TYR A 61 1.52 -9.29 -8.80
N ASN A 62 0.25 -9.16 -9.18
CA ASN A 62 -0.82 -10.12 -8.85
C ASN A 62 -0.76 -11.35 -9.79
N ILE A 63 0.39 -12.03 -9.80
CA ILE A 63 0.72 -13.11 -10.75
C ILE A 63 0.10 -14.47 -10.35
N PHE A 64 -0.64 -14.55 -9.24
CA PHE A 64 -1.42 -15.75 -8.92
C PHE A 64 -2.91 -15.51 -9.21
N LYS A 65 -3.31 -15.85 -10.44
CA LYS A 65 -4.66 -16.33 -10.73
C LYS A 65 -4.72 -17.82 -10.44
#